data_AF-A0A0Q0RV12-F1
#
_entry.id   AF-A0A0Q0RV12-F1
#
_cell.length_a   1.000
_cell.length_b   1.000
_cell.length_c   1.000
_cell.angle_alpha   90.00
_cell.angle_beta   90.00
_cell.angle_gamma   90.00
#
_symmetry.space_group_name_H-M   'P 1'
#
loop_
_entity.id
_entity.type
_entity.pdbx_description
1 polymer ?
#
loop_
_entity_poly.entity_id
_entity_poly.type
_entity_poly.pdbx_seq_one_letter_code
_entity_poly.pdbx_strand_id
1 'polypeptide(L)'
;MTYIGIIGGSGLYTLMKETETINVDTPYGKTSDSIEIGKINGVDVAFIPRHGKKHTIPPHKVNYKANIWALKHIGVERIVGLNAVGSLKEDYSPGDIVVPDQFIDLTRRRDLTFYDGPDVYHISMADPFCPDISRKIYETGKSLNYNIHSSGTYVCIEGPRFSTRAESRLFHTFGDIIGMTLVPEINLA
;
A
#
# COMPACT_ATOMS: atom_id res chain seq x y z
N MET A 1 10.22 19.29 -8.63
CA MET A 1 10.39 18.64 -7.31
C MET A 1 9.35 17.54 -7.26
N THR A 2 9.75 16.28 -7.03
CA THR A 2 8.81 15.17 -6.89
C THR A 2 8.54 14.97 -5.41
N TYR A 3 7.29 15.11 -5.00
CA TYR A 3 6.84 14.92 -3.62
C TYR A 3 6.35 13.48 -3.46
N ILE A 4 7.04 12.68 -2.62
CA ILE A 4 6.79 11.24 -2.47
C ILE A 4 5.95 10.98 -1.23
N GLY A 5 4.83 10.27 -1.39
CA GLY A 5 4.05 9.72 -0.30
C GLY A 5 4.56 8.33 0.09
N ILE A 6 4.69 8.06 1.38
CA ILE A 6 5.02 6.74 1.91
C ILE A 6 3.89 6.31 2.85
N ILE A 7 3.27 5.18 2.57
CA ILE A 7 2.23 4.60 3.41
C ILE A 7 2.81 3.42 4.20
N GLY A 8 3.00 3.63 5.50
CA GLY A 8 3.57 2.64 6.41
C GLY A 8 2.58 1.55 6.80
N GLY A 9 2.95 0.28 6.61
CA GLY A 9 2.19 -0.88 7.09
C GLY A 9 2.52 -1.27 8.53
N SER A 10 2.14 -2.48 8.91
CA SER A 10 2.53 -3.08 10.18
C SER A 10 4.06 -3.07 10.33
N GLY A 11 4.55 -2.54 11.46
CA GLY A 11 5.98 -2.43 11.75
C GLY A 11 6.65 -1.13 11.30
N LEU A 12 5.97 -0.26 10.53
CA LEU A 12 6.49 1.05 10.15
C LEU A 12 5.49 2.16 10.54
N TYR A 13 5.65 2.71 11.74
CA TYR A 13 4.75 3.72 12.32
C TYR A 13 5.35 5.13 12.37
N THR A 14 6.66 5.22 12.23
CA THR A 14 7.43 6.46 12.10
C THR A 14 8.57 6.18 11.12
N LEU A 15 8.92 7.18 10.31
CA LEU A 15 9.96 7.04 9.28
C LEU A 15 11.09 8.05 9.43
N MET A 16 10.74 9.27 9.87
CA MET A 16 11.64 10.42 9.91
C MET A 16 11.71 10.97 11.35
N LYS A 17 12.85 11.56 11.72
CA LYS A 17 13.06 12.13 13.06
C LYS A 17 12.58 13.57 13.17
N GLU A 18 12.85 14.36 12.15
CA GLU A 18 12.48 15.77 12.08
C GLU A 18 11.35 15.91 11.08
N THR A 19 10.14 16.10 11.58
CA THR A 19 8.94 16.22 10.76
C THR A 19 8.03 17.31 11.27
N GLU A 20 7.33 17.94 10.34
CA GLU A 20 6.13 18.71 10.63
C GLU A 20 4.92 17.79 10.47
N THR A 21 3.94 17.93 11.36
CA THR A 21 2.73 17.10 11.31
C THR A 21 1.56 17.95 10.85
N ILE A 22 0.83 17.48 9.85
CA ILE A 22 -0.37 18.14 9.34
C ILE A 22 -1.60 17.23 9.46
N ASN A 23 -2.75 17.85 9.72
CA ASN A 23 -4.04 17.19 9.64
C ASN A 23 -4.77 17.76 8.43
N VAL A 24 -5.29 16.87 7.58
CA VAL A 24 -6.03 17.26 6.37
C VAL A 24 -7.47 16.82 6.53
N ASP A 25 -8.40 17.77 6.44
CA ASP A 25 -9.81 17.47 6.34
C ASP A 25 -10.11 16.96 4.93
N THR A 26 -10.67 15.76 4.82
CA THR A 26 -11.00 15.14 3.54
C THR A 26 -12.52 15.01 3.37
N PRO A 27 -13.04 15.05 2.13
CA PRO A 27 -14.45 14.75 1.86
C PRO A 27 -14.89 13.35 2.29
N TYR A 28 -13.93 12.44 2.54
CA TYR A 28 -14.16 11.05 2.88
C TYR A 28 -13.97 10.76 4.38
N GLY A 29 -13.85 11.80 5.21
CA GLY A 29 -13.63 11.69 6.64
C GLY A 29 -12.15 11.80 7.02
N LYS A 30 -11.79 11.28 8.20
CA LYS A 30 -10.42 11.38 8.72
C LYS A 30 -9.48 10.39 8.07
N THR A 31 -8.23 10.81 7.87
CA THR A 31 -7.10 9.93 7.59
C THR A 31 -6.82 8.98 8.76
N SER A 32 -6.02 7.93 8.53
CA SER A 32 -5.63 6.97 9.57
C SER A 32 -4.86 7.60 10.72
N ASP A 33 -4.07 8.63 10.42
CA ASP A 33 -3.37 9.49 11.37
C ASP A 33 -3.07 10.83 10.69
N SER A 34 -2.50 11.74 11.46
CA SER A 34 -1.81 12.91 10.94
C SER A 34 -0.69 12.54 9.96
N ILE A 35 -0.47 13.37 8.94
CA ILE A 35 0.57 13.16 7.92
C ILE A 35 1.85 13.83 8.40
N GLU A 36 2.95 13.08 8.41
CA GLU A 36 4.28 13.57 8.74
C GLU A 36 4.98 14.06 7.46
N ILE A 37 5.39 15.32 7.42
CA ILE A 37 6.13 15.92 6.32
C ILE A 37 7.58 16.12 6.77
N GLY A 38 8.52 15.64 5.97
CA GLY A 38 9.93 15.82 6.22
C GLY A 38 10.77 15.59 4.96
N LYS A 39 12.07 15.38 5.16
CA LYS A 39 13.01 15.08 4.07
C LYS A 39 13.77 13.79 4.35
N ILE A 40 13.97 13.00 3.29
CA ILE A 40 14.90 11.86 3.28
C ILE A 40 15.95 12.13 2.22
N ASN A 41 17.23 12.25 2.63
CA ASN A 41 18.33 12.59 1.73
C ASN A 41 18.06 13.83 0.85
N GLY A 42 17.39 14.84 1.41
CA GLY A 42 17.02 16.08 0.72
C GLY A 42 15.71 16.04 -0.09
N VAL A 43 15.13 14.86 -0.28
CA VAL A 43 13.85 14.67 -1.01
C VAL A 43 12.67 14.86 -0.07
N ASP A 44 11.69 15.65 -0.48
CA ASP A 44 10.46 15.88 0.28
C ASP A 44 9.57 14.64 0.32
N VAL A 45 9.17 14.24 1.54
CA VAL A 45 8.41 13.03 1.80
C VAL A 45 7.22 13.35 2.71
N ALA A 46 6.05 12.86 2.33
CA ALA A 46 4.88 12.75 3.19
C ALA A 46 4.72 11.31 3.67
N PHE A 47 4.59 11.08 4.96
CA PHE A 47 4.43 9.76 5.55
C PHE A 47 3.11 9.66 6.31
N ILE A 48 2.40 8.55 6.10
CA ILE A 48 1.19 8.21 6.87
C ILE A 48 1.19 6.73 7.28
N PRO A 49 1.01 6.41 8.58
CA PRO A 49 0.87 5.03 9.01
C PRO A 49 -0.55 4.53 8.74
N ARG A 50 -0.68 3.49 7.90
CA ARG A 50 -1.96 2.94 7.44
C ARG A 50 -2.91 2.56 8.57
N HIS A 51 -2.35 2.05 9.67
CA HIS A 51 -3.10 1.56 10.83
C HIS A 51 -3.15 2.57 12.00
N GLY A 52 -2.69 3.80 11.76
CA GLY A 52 -2.41 4.79 12.81
C GLY A 52 -1.13 4.47 13.58
N LYS A 53 -0.54 5.47 14.25
CA LYS A 53 0.71 5.31 15.01
C LYS A 53 0.64 4.26 16.11
N LYS A 54 -0.56 4.06 16.68
CA LYS A 54 -0.83 3.07 17.74
C LYS A 54 -1.27 1.71 17.21
N HIS A 55 -1.32 1.51 15.89
CA HIS A 55 -1.76 0.27 15.25
C HIS A 55 -3.18 -0.17 15.68
N THR A 56 -4.13 0.76 15.77
CA THR A 56 -5.48 0.51 16.30
C THR A 56 -6.53 0.31 15.22
N ILE A 57 -6.20 0.57 13.95
CA ILE A 57 -7.15 0.51 12.84
C ILE A 57 -6.93 -0.81 12.07
N PRO A 58 -7.84 -1.79 12.12
CA PRO A 58 -7.69 -3.03 11.35
C PRO A 58 -7.87 -2.77 9.85
N PRO A 59 -7.33 -3.64 8.95
CA PRO A 59 -7.33 -3.41 7.50
C PRO A 59 -8.69 -3.01 6.90
N HIS A 60 -9.75 -3.74 7.24
CA HIS A 60 -11.11 -3.49 6.76
C HIS A 60 -11.77 -2.18 7.29
N LYS A 61 -11.10 -1.45 8.18
CA LYS A 61 -11.54 -0.14 8.72
C LYS A 61 -10.63 1.01 8.34
N VAL A 62 -9.55 0.74 7.61
CA VAL A 62 -8.67 1.80 7.10
C VAL A 62 -9.47 2.67 6.13
N ASN A 63 -9.40 3.99 6.30
CA ASN A 63 -10.04 4.94 5.40
C ASN A 63 -9.13 5.23 4.21
N TYR A 64 -9.06 4.28 3.27
CA TYR A 64 -8.18 4.36 2.10
C TYR A 64 -8.45 5.60 1.25
N LYS A 65 -9.73 5.97 1.06
CA LYS A 65 -10.12 7.18 0.32
C LYS A 65 -9.55 8.44 0.98
N ALA A 66 -9.71 8.59 2.29
CA ALA A 66 -9.15 9.76 2.99
C ALA A 66 -7.63 9.80 2.91
N ASN A 67 -6.94 8.67 3.10
CA ASN A 67 -5.48 8.62 3.04
C ASN A 67 -4.94 9.03 1.67
N ILE A 68 -5.45 8.41 0.60
CA ILE A 68 -4.99 8.69 -0.76
C ILE A 68 -5.37 10.11 -1.19
N TRP A 69 -6.60 10.53 -0.90
CA TRP A 69 -7.05 11.89 -1.22
C TRP A 69 -6.21 12.95 -0.50
N ALA A 70 -5.92 12.75 0.78
CA ALA A 70 -5.11 13.69 1.55
C ALA A 70 -3.68 13.81 1.00
N LEU A 71 -3.04 12.68 0.67
CA LEU A 71 -1.72 12.68 0.02
C LEU A 71 -1.77 13.43 -1.32
N LYS A 72 -2.77 13.17 -2.15
CA LYS A 72 -2.96 13.87 -3.42
C LYS A 72 -3.16 15.38 -3.21
N HIS A 73 -3.97 15.76 -2.23
CA HIS A 73 -4.31 17.16 -1.93
C HIS A 73 -3.08 17.98 -1.53
N ILE A 74 -2.15 17.39 -0.79
CA ILE A 74 -0.90 18.05 -0.37
C ILE A 74 0.21 17.99 -1.43
N GLY A 75 -0.11 17.52 -2.64
CA GLY A 75 0.81 17.55 -3.78
C GLY A 75 1.64 16.29 -4.00
N VAL A 76 1.32 15.16 -3.34
CA VAL A 76 2.01 13.88 -3.63
C VAL A 76 1.77 13.47 -5.07
N GLU A 77 2.87 13.18 -5.76
CA GLU A 77 2.87 12.74 -7.16
C GLU A 77 3.07 11.23 -7.30
N ARG A 78 3.64 10.59 -6.28
CA ARG A 78 4.04 9.19 -6.28
C ARG A 78 3.91 8.60 -4.88
N ILE A 79 3.32 7.42 -4.78
CA ILE A 79 3.13 6.72 -3.50
C ILE A 79 3.92 5.42 -3.49
N VAL A 80 4.59 5.15 -2.37
CA VAL A 80 5.19 3.85 -2.06
C VAL A 80 4.50 3.29 -0.82
N GLY A 81 3.73 2.22 -1.01
CA GLY A 81 3.08 1.49 0.09
C GLY A 81 3.99 0.37 0.60
N LEU A 82 4.10 0.23 1.92
CA LEU A 82 4.74 -0.92 2.55
C LEU A 82 3.67 -1.82 3.18
N ASN A 83 3.75 -3.13 2.91
CA ASN A 83 2.78 -4.11 3.38
C ASN A 83 3.53 -5.33 3.93
N ALA A 84 3.24 -5.69 5.18
CA ALA A 84 3.60 -7.02 5.67
C ALA A 84 2.66 -8.06 5.03
N VAL A 85 3.24 -9.14 4.50
CA VAL A 85 2.53 -10.17 3.74
C VAL A 85 2.97 -11.57 4.15
N GLY A 86 2.13 -12.56 3.88
CA GLY A 86 2.51 -13.97 3.91
C GLY A 86 2.96 -14.44 2.54
N SER A 87 3.91 -15.37 2.51
CA SER A 87 4.28 -16.09 1.29
C SER A 87 3.24 -17.17 0.96
N LEU A 88 2.99 -17.38 -0.33
CA LEU A 88 2.24 -18.50 -0.89
C LEU A 88 3.12 -19.40 -1.76
N LYS A 89 4.45 -19.21 -1.80
CA LYS A 89 5.37 -19.94 -2.69
C LYS A 89 6.68 -20.24 -1.96
N GLU A 90 7.26 -21.40 -2.24
CA GLU A 90 8.52 -21.82 -1.60
C GLU A 90 9.70 -20.90 -1.95
N ASP A 91 9.71 -20.33 -3.16
CA ASP A 91 10.78 -19.41 -3.61
C ASP A 91 10.69 -18.02 -2.95
N TYR A 92 9.64 -17.76 -2.17
CA TYR A 92 9.39 -16.50 -1.47
C TYR A 92 9.55 -16.74 0.04
N SER A 93 10.71 -16.41 0.58
CA SER A 93 11.06 -16.70 1.98
C SER A 93 10.71 -15.55 2.92
N PRO A 94 10.43 -15.80 4.22
CA PRO A 94 10.31 -14.73 5.21
C PRO A 94 11.56 -13.84 5.24
N GLY A 95 11.36 -12.53 5.14
CA GLY A 95 12.44 -11.53 5.05
C GLY A 95 12.75 -11.07 3.63
N ASP A 96 12.26 -11.78 2.61
CA ASP A 96 12.35 -11.33 1.23
C ASP A 96 11.47 -10.09 1.00
N ILE A 97 11.89 -9.28 0.04
CA ILE A 97 11.12 -8.15 -0.46
C ILE A 97 10.47 -8.56 -1.78
N VAL A 98 9.21 -8.20 -1.99
CA VAL A 98 8.52 -8.39 -3.27
C VAL A 98 8.06 -7.05 -3.77
N VAL A 99 8.37 -6.74 -5.02
CA VAL A 99 7.77 -5.64 -5.76
C VAL A 99 6.64 -6.24 -6.60
N PRO A 100 5.40 -6.29 -6.10
CA PRO A 100 4.31 -6.91 -6.83
C PRO A 100 3.99 -6.10 -8.10
N ASP A 101 3.57 -6.83 -9.13
CA ASP A 101 3.17 -6.30 -10.43
C ASP A 101 1.70 -6.60 -10.74
N GLN A 102 1.07 -7.50 -9.98
CA GLN A 102 -0.33 -7.89 -10.14
C GLN A 102 -1.02 -8.10 -8.78
N PHE A 103 -2.35 -8.10 -8.78
CA PHE A 103 -3.15 -8.44 -7.60
C PHE A 103 -4.44 -9.17 -7.94
N ILE A 104 -4.96 -9.90 -6.95
CA ILE A 104 -6.29 -10.51 -6.96
C ILE A 104 -7.05 -9.97 -5.76
N ASP A 105 -8.20 -9.34 -6.02
CA ASP A 105 -9.06 -8.76 -5.00
C ASP A 105 -10.09 -9.77 -4.48
N LEU A 106 -10.01 -10.08 -3.20
CA LEU A 106 -10.99 -10.88 -2.45
C LEU A 106 -11.59 -10.07 -1.28
N THR A 107 -11.41 -8.74 -1.29
CA THR A 107 -12.09 -7.81 -0.39
C THR A 107 -13.56 -7.65 -0.79
N ARG A 108 -14.40 -7.20 0.13
CA ARG A 108 -15.86 -7.23 0.01
C ARG A 108 -16.58 -6.02 0.59
N ARG A 109 -15.95 -5.25 1.48
CA ARG A 109 -16.63 -4.23 2.29
C ARG A 109 -16.04 -2.82 2.18
N ARG A 110 -15.19 -2.59 1.19
CA ARG A 110 -14.36 -1.38 1.07
C ARG A 110 -14.78 -0.60 -0.16
N ASP A 111 -14.75 0.72 -0.06
CA ASP A 111 -15.00 1.60 -1.20
C ASP A 111 -13.78 1.57 -2.13
N LEU A 112 -13.98 1.12 -3.38
CA LEU A 112 -12.91 0.94 -4.36
C LEU A 112 -12.68 2.17 -5.26
N THR A 113 -13.51 3.20 -5.14
CA THR A 113 -13.53 4.35 -6.08
C THR A 113 -13.81 5.67 -5.35
N PHE A 114 -13.37 6.77 -5.96
CA PHE A 114 -13.78 8.13 -5.62
C PHE A 114 -15.01 8.60 -6.38
N TYR A 115 -15.41 7.86 -7.41
CA TYR A 115 -16.41 8.26 -8.39
C TYR A 115 -17.72 7.50 -8.16
N ASP A 116 -18.65 8.13 -7.44
CA ASP A 116 -19.98 7.59 -7.12
C ASP A 116 -21.09 8.15 -8.05
N GLY A 117 -20.70 8.75 -9.18
CA GLY A 117 -21.59 9.36 -10.16
C GLY A 117 -21.75 10.89 -10.00
N PRO A 118 -22.47 11.55 -10.93
CA PRO A 118 -23.19 10.95 -12.06
C PRO A 118 -22.29 10.45 -13.20
N ASP A 119 -21.05 10.94 -13.28
CA ASP A 119 -20.07 10.48 -14.28
C ASP A 119 -19.47 9.13 -13.87
N VAL A 120 -19.33 8.22 -14.85
CA VAL A 120 -18.81 6.87 -14.65
C VAL A 120 -17.38 6.78 -15.15
N TYR A 121 -16.49 6.26 -14.30
CA TYR A 121 -15.07 6.09 -14.60
C TYR A 121 -14.71 4.60 -14.58
N HIS A 122 -14.10 4.13 -15.67
CA HIS A 122 -13.58 2.76 -15.80
C HIS A 122 -12.05 2.80 -15.89
N ILE A 123 -11.39 2.78 -14.74
CA ILE A 123 -9.94 2.82 -14.66
C ILE A 123 -9.37 1.44 -15.04
N SER A 124 -8.45 1.40 -16.00
CA SER A 124 -7.75 0.17 -16.34
C SER A 124 -6.85 -0.28 -15.20
N MET A 125 -6.92 -1.56 -14.86
CA MET A 125 -6.05 -2.21 -13.87
C MET A 125 -5.25 -3.35 -14.49
N ALA A 126 -5.04 -3.33 -15.82
CA ALA A 126 -4.26 -4.35 -16.52
C ALA A 126 -2.82 -4.41 -15.99
N ASP A 127 -2.20 -3.25 -15.79
CA ASP A 127 -0.89 -3.07 -15.18
C ASP A 127 -1.02 -2.06 -14.02
N PRO A 128 -1.38 -2.51 -12.80
CA PRO A 128 -1.86 -1.63 -11.75
C PRO A 128 -0.76 -0.85 -11.02
N PHE A 129 0.51 -1.20 -11.22
CA PHE A 129 1.64 -0.55 -10.56
C PHE A 129 2.41 0.36 -11.51
N CYS A 130 2.97 1.45 -10.97
CA CYS A 130 3.81 2.36 -11.74
C CYS A 130 5.15 1.68 -12.12
N PRO A 131 5.40 1.41 -13.42
CA PRO A 131 6.58 0.64 -13.83
C PRO A 131 7.90 1.34 -13.49
N ASP A 132 7.91 2.68 -13.45
CA ASP A 132 9.12 3.45 -13.13
C ASP A 132 9.50 3.34 -11.65
N ILE A 133 8.52 3.32 -10.74
CA ILE A 133 8.79 3.15 -9.31
C ILE A 133 9.15 1.71 -9.01
N SER A 134 8.39 0.75 -9.55
CA SER A 134 8.67 -0.67 -9.35
C SER A 134 10.08 -1.04 -9.80
N ARG A 135 10.50 -0.57 -10.99
CA ARG A 135 11.86 -0.79 -11.51
C ARG A 135 12.92 -0.21 -10.58
N LYS A 136 12.77 1.05 -10.16
CA LYS A 136 13.73 1.72 -9.27
C LYS A 136 13.86 1.03 -7.92
N ILE A 137 12.74 0.59 -7.32
CA ILE A 137 12.76 -0.15 -6.04
C ILE A 137 13.50 -1.47 -6.22
N TYR A 138 13.18 -2.23 -7.27
CA TYR A 138 13.84 -3.51 -7.55
C TYR A 138 15.36 -3.35 -7.77
N GLU A 139 15.77 -2.45 -8.66
CA GLU A 139 17.19 -2.19 -8.97
C GLU A 139 17.96 -1.73 -7.73
N THR A 140 17.37 -0.83 -6.94
CA THR A 140 17.96 -0.34 -5.70
C THR A 140 18.11 -1.49 -4.69
N GLY A 141 17.06 -2.30 -4.48
CA GLY A 141 17.10 -3.45 -3.59
C GLY A 141 18.20 -4.45 -3.97
N LYS A 142 18.33 -4.76 -5.27
CA LYS A 142 19.40 -5.61 -5.80
C LYS A 142 20.78 -5.01 -5.54
N SER A 143 20.97 -3.72 -5.77
CA SER A 143 22.26 -3.04 -5.53
C SER A 143 22.68 -3.04 -4.06
N LEU A 144 21.71 -3.10 -3.14
CA LEU A 144 21.92 -3.19 -1.70
C LEU A 144 22.03 -4.64 -1.19
N ASN A 145 22.09 -5.62 -2.09
CA ASN A 145 22.13 -7.06 -1.78
C ASN A 145 20.94 -7.59 -0.98
N TYR A 146 19.76 -6.97 -1.09
CA TYR A 146 18.54 -7.57 -0.56
C TYR A 146 18.07 -8.73 -1.43
N ASN A 147 17.48 -9.76 -0.82
CA ASN A 147 16.72 -10.76 -1.56
C ASN A 147 15.39 -10.13 -1.96
N ILE A 148 15.27 -9.76 -3.23
CA ILE A 148 14.15 -9.00 -3.77
C ILE A 148 13.64 -9.62 -5.06
N HIS A 149 12.32 -9.79 -5.14
CA HIS A 149 11.59 -10.31 -6.29
C HIS A 149 11.02 -9.15 -7.11
N SER A 150 11.21 -9.16 -8.44
CA SER A 150 10.76 -8.09 -9.34
C SER A 150 9.29 -8.17 -9.74
N SER A 151 8.59 -9.22 -9.29
CA SER A 151 7.21 -9.54 -9.66
C SER A 151 6.58 -10.45 -8.60
N GLY A 152 5.26 -10.46 -8.55
CA GLY A 152 4.48 -11.32 -7.67
C GLY A 152 3.03 -10.89 -7.62
N THR A 153 2.13 -11.85 -7.74
CA THR A 153 0.68 -11.63 -7.65
C THR A 153 0.27 -11.57 -6.19
N TYR A 154 -0.22 -10.40 -5.76
CA TYR A 154 -0.72 -10.17 -4.41
C TYR A 154 -2.19 -10.58 -4.28
N VAL A 155 -2.50 -11.57 -3.42
CA VAL A 155 -3.88 -11.89 -3.05
C VAL A 155 -4.31 -11.02 -1.87
N CYS A 156 -5.29 -10.14 -2.09
CA CYS A 156 -5.82 -9.26 -1.06
C CYS A 156 -7.10 -9.82 -0.45
N ILE A 157 -7.02 -10.32 0.78
CA ILE A 157 -8.19 -10.80 1.54
C ILE A 157 -8.74 -9.70 2.46
N GLU A 158 -10.02 -9.82 2.83
CA GLU A 158 -10.68 -8.84 3.70
C GLU A 158 -10.07 -8.76 5.12
N GLY A 159 -9.64 -9.89 5.69
CA GLY A 159 -9.31 -9.98 7.11
C GLY A 159 -10.54 -9.79 8.02
N PRO A 160 -10.36 -9.55 9.34
CA PRO A 160 -9.08 -9.50 10.06
C PRO A 160 -8.51 -10.90 10.37
N ARG A 161 -9.28 -11.97 10.13
CA ARG A 161 -8.76 -13.33 10.30
C ARG A 161 -7.73 -13.64 9.21
N PHE A 162 -6.76 -14.47 9.54
CA PHE A 162 -5.94 -15.13 8.53
C PHE A 162 -6.76 -16.18 7.76
N SER A 163 -6.20 -16.60 6.63
CA SER A 163 -6.75 -17.68 5.80
C SER A 163 -6.71 -19.01 6.54
N THR A 164 -7.73 -19.82 6.31
CA THR A 164 -7.70 -21.25 6.63
C THR A 164 -6.69 -21.95 5.72
N ARG A 165 -6.27 -23.17 6.09
CA ARG A 165 -5.38 -23.99 5.24
C ARG A 165 -5.98 -24.28 3.86
N ALA A 166 -7.30 -24.47 3.78
CA ALA A 166 -7.98 -24.72 2.51
C ALA A 166 -7.92 -23.50 1.59
N GLU A 167 -8.18 -22.31 2.14
CA GLU A 167 -8.04 -21.05 1.43
C GLU A 167 -6.59 -20.82 0.96
N SER A 168 -5.59 -21.03 1.83
CA SER A 168 -4.18 -20.91 1.43
C SER A 168 -3.80 -21.87 0.29
N ARG A 169 -4.28 -23.13 0.31
CA ARG A 169 -4.05 -24.08 -0.79
C ARG A 169 -4.69 -23.62 -2.10
N LEU A 170 -5.89 -23.03 -2.03
CA LEU A 170 -6.54 -22.43 -3.19
C LEU A 170 -5.73 -21.25 -3.71
N PHE A 171 -5.38 -20.29 -2.86
CA PHE A 171 -4.67 -19.07 -3.25
C PHE A 171 -3.27 -19.34 -3.79
N HIS A 172 -2.58 -20.37 -3.28
CA HIS A 172 -1.29 -20.83 -3.82
C HIS A 172 -1.34 -21.14 -5.32
N THR A 173 -2.51 -21.47 -5.89
CA THR A 173 -2.63 -21.80 -7.32
C THR A 173 -2.53 -20.59 -8.24
N PHE A 174 -2.79 -19.38 -7.74
CA PHE A 174 -2.86 -18.15 -8.55
C PHE A 174 -2.23 -16.91 -7.92
N GLY A 175 -1.70 -17.02 -6.70
CA GLY A 175 -1.04 -15.93 -5.99
C GLY A 175 0.34 -16.34 -5.47
N ASP A 176 1.20 -15.33 -5.30
CA ASP A 176 2.57 -15.51 -4.82
C ASP A 176 2.73 -15.03 -3.38
N ILE A 177 2.02 -13.96 -3.04
CA ILE A 177 1.97 -13.39 -1.69
C ILE A 177 0.53 -13.06 -1.31
N ILE A 178 0.26 -12.98 -0.01
CA ILE A 178 -1.08 -12.69 0.52
C ILE A 178 -1.01 -11.63 1.61
N GLY A 179 -1.97 -10.71 1.57
CA GLY A 179 -2.16 -9.74 2.65
C GLY A 179 -3.53 -9.13 2.62
N MET A 180 -3.69 -7.98 3.30
CA MET A 180 -5.01 -7.42 3.59
C MET A 180 -5.15 -5.95 3.20
N THR A 181 -4.13 -5.31 2.64
CA THR A 181 -4.05 -3.84 2.64
C THR A 181 -3.75 -3.20 1.29
N LEU A 182 -3.40 -3.98 0.26
CA LEU A 182 -3.13 -3.44 -1.07
C LEU A 182 -4.40 -2.87 -1.74
N VAL A 183 -5.53 -3.55 -1.62
CA VAL A 183 -6.81 -3.12 -2.20
C VAL A 183 -7.67 -2.50 -1.10
N PRO A 184 -8.29 -1.32 -1.30
CA PRO A 184 -8.32 -0.48 -2.50
C PRO A 184 -7.21 0.59 -2.59
N GLU A 185 -6.15 0.51 -1.79
CA GLU A 185 -5.09 1.52 -1.82
C GLU A 185 -4.50 1.72 -3.22
N ILE A 186 -4.24 0.62 -3.94
CA ILE A 186 -3.75 0.62 -5.32
C ILE A 186 -4.79 1.14 -6.32
N ASN A 187 -6.09 0.92 -6.08
CA ASN A 187 -7.16 1.35 -6.98
C ASN A 187 -7.36 2.86 -6.97
N LEU A 188 -7.09 3.48 -5.81
CA LEU A 188 -7.34 4.89 -5.55
C LEU A 188 -6.13 5.77 -5.87
N ALA A 189 -4.91 5.22 -5.80
CA ALA A 189 -3.63 5.94 -5.97
C ALA A 189 -3.37 6.38 -7.42
#